data_AF-A0A1H8BTY7-F1
#
_entry.id   AF-A0A1H8BTY7-F1
#
_cell.length_a   1.000
_cell.length_b   1.000
_cell.length_c   1.000
_cell.angle_alpha   90.00
_cell.angle_beta   90.00
_cell.angle_gamma   90.00
#
_symmetry.space_group_name_H-M   'P 1'
#
loop_
_entity.id
_entity.type
_entity.pdbx_description
1 polymer ?
#
loop_
_entity_poly.entity_id
_entity_poly.type
_entity_poly.pdbx_seq_one_letter_code
_entity_poly.pdbx_strand_id
1 'polypeptide(L)'
;MDSINIFDWPKRYLDIIRSKPLIPLDKQKRHDGKSIVVVLPTRFCKVGCTHCFCHSKPKMRDNICLDEKNELSWDGCSKVIQFINSADVEYMLIAGGGEPFEKEDFIYYLVEHCKVNRAVIATNGFWGRTHEKACQVLSRLRKIVEERAEKLMLVLRLSVDQWHIARIGNKGLITIIDAFNRLIGEHNYLKLELHTIENDKSIDELQLHFPNSHKNDGTQVASDNDKVLKKSKKRGFLTLESGLKIPIGYAKLFYPNLLVNLNDSDEKIQRVLKPFYEDIKVNQQGNYSVIYNDDGTKGLDYLINFNGNITTWGNYQLENISNLYIDAYEDVQNNLYNDIISYSFIDRDHEFREQLIKPVNPSAILRAAAINVRDYSGAYMLLESHTALYYAIQVIRYYTDEGLIDQSTFSHFPTELLSVIHSDNEHVISLYSQSMYSIIQQYAEDSNCTKDDWVDLFKLIELKHFCVTDEQIAQGLEFFNVKYGTQYTEIHEVIQDIDIKSAIPRLIERMTFQQPRVSARGRSTSSSG
;
A
#
# COMPACT_ATOMS: atom_id res chain seq x y z
N MET A 1 10.79 44.64 4.89
CA MET A 1 10.91 43.49 3.97
C MET A 1 9.87 42.52 4.44
N ASP A 2 8.83 42.27 3.63
CA ASP A 2 7.82 41.28 3.99
C ASP A 2 8.51 39.92 4.15
N SER A 3 8.30 39.27 5.29
CA SER A 3 8.86 37.95 5.55
C SER A 3 8.31 36.97 4.52
N ILE A 4 9.19 36.27 3.79
CA ILE A 4 8.78 35.25 2.82
C ILE A 4 7.98 34.17 3.55
N ASN A 5 6.72 33.95 3.16
CA ASN A 5 5.94 32.83 3.65
C ASN A 5 6.44 31.54 2.98
N ILE A 6 7.07 30.66 3.76
CA ILE A 6 7.65 29.43 3.23
C ILE A 6 6.61 28.48 2.63
N PHE A 7 5.36 28.60 3.08
CA PHE A 7 4.25 27.79 2.61
C PHE A 7 3.73 28.19 1.23
N ASP A 8 4.20 29.30 0.65
CA ASP A 8 3.95 29.63 -0.76
C ASP A 8 4.84 28.81 -1.72
N TRP A 9 5.89 28.17 -1.20
CA TRP A 9 6.86 27.40 -1.99
C TRP A 9 7.19 26.04 -1.35
N PRO A 10 6.18 25.22 -1.01
CA PRO A 10 6.38 24.11 -0.09
C PRO A 10 7.37 23.05 -0.61
N LYS A 11 7.33 22.76 -1.91
CA LYS A 11 8.25 21.80 -2.55
C LYS A 11 9.72 22.22 -2.41
N ARG A 12 10.02 23.51 -2.59
CA ARG A 12 11.38 24.04 -2.43
C ARG A 12 11.92 23.76 -1.03
N TYR A 13 11.12 23.98 0.02
CA TYR A 13 11.59 23.77 1.40
C TYR A 13 11.60 22.30 1.81
N LEU A 14 10.68 21.48 1.28
CA LEU A 14 10.74 20.02 1.43
C LEU A 14 12.04 19.46 0.83
N ASP A 15 12.44 19.93 -0.37
CA ASP A 15 13.70 19.53 -1.00
C ASP A 15 14.92 19.93 -0.16
N ILE A 16 14.89 21.12 0.46
CA ILE A 16 15.94 21.58 1.39
C ILE A 16 16.00 20.67 2.63
N ILE A 17 14.85 20.38 3.25
CA ILE A 17 14.74 19.51 4.43
C ILE A 17 15.28 18.10 4.12
N ARG A 18 14.98 17.56 2.94
CA ARG A 18 15.43 16.22 2.50
C ARG A 18 16.87 16.19 1.99
N SER A 19 17.50 17.35 1.77
CA SER A 19 18.85 17.41 1.17
C SER A 19 19.94 16.82 2.05
N LYS A 20 19.72 16.73 3.36
CA LYS A 20 20.65 16.12 4.33
C LYS A 20 19.90 15.40 5.45
N PRO A 21 20.44 14.27 5.96
CA PRO A 21 19.91 13.63 7.16
C PRO A 21 19.89 14.60 8.35
N LEU A 22 18.75 14.67 9.04
CA LEU A 22 18.60 15.56 10.20
C LEU A 22 18.90 14.89 11.54
N ILE A 23 18.67 13.59 11.63
CA ILE A 23 18.89 12.80 12.85
C ILE A 23 20.19 12.00 12.68
N PRO A 24 21.21 12.22 13.54
CA PRO A 24 22.44 11.45 13.53
C PRO A 24 22.19 9.95 13.64
N LEU A 25 22.97 9.12 12.93
CA LEU A 25 22.78 7.68 12.85
C LEU A 25 22.74 6.99 14.23
N ASP A 26 23.55 7.45 15.18
CA ASP A 26 23.62 6.94 16.55
C ASP A 26 22.39 7.32 17.41
N LYS A 27 21.64 8.34 16.99
CA LYS A 27 20.38 8.76 17.63
C LYS A 27 19.14 8.16 16.95
N GLN A 28 19.29 7.47 15.81
CA GLN A 28 18.16 6.85 15.12
C GLN A 28 17.73 5.56 15.83
N LYS A 29 16.42 5.42 16.09
CA LYS A 29 15.84 4.18 16.59
C LYS A 29 15.68 3.18 15.46
N ARG A 30 16.63 2.26 15.37
CA ARG A 30 16.64 1.21 14.34
C ARG A 30 15.64 0.09 14.66
N HIS A 31 15.01 -0.43 13.62
CA HIS A 31 14.05 -1.54 13.66
C HIS A 31 14.69 -2.78 13.03
N ASP A 32 15.77 -3.26 13.65
CA ASP A 32 16.62 -4.33 13.11
C ASP A 32 16.14 -5.74 13.50
N GLY A 33 14.93 -5.86 14.07
CA GLY A 33 14.28 -7.14 14.33
C GLY A 33 13.77 -7.82 13.05
N LYS A 34 13.16 -8.99 13.21
CA LYS A 34 12.62 -9.76 12.08
C LYS A 34 11.50 -9.00 11.38
N SER A 35 11.61 -8.88 10.06
CA SER A 35 10.67 -8.12 9.22
C SER A 35 9.63 -9.00 8.52
N ILE A 36 8.57 -8.36 8.03
CA ILE A 36 7.58 -8.93 7.12
C ILE A 36 7.70 -8.23 5.77
N VAL A 37 7.44 -8.94 4.69
CA VAL A 37 7.31 -8.35 3.35
C VAL A 37 6.04 -8.83 2.65
N VAL A 38 5.34 -7.90 2.01
CA VAL A 38 4.25 -8.18 1.08
C VAL A 38 4.72 -7.88 -0.34
N VAL A 39 4.66 -8.87 -1.22
CA VAL A 39 5.08 -8.76 -2.63
C VAL A 39 3.86 -8.86 -3.52
N LEU A 40 3.61 -7.81 -4.32
CA LEU A 40 2.60 -7.79 -5.36
C LEU A 40 3.30 -8.05 -6.71
N PRO A 41 3.27 -9.27 -7.27
CA PRO A 41 4.06 -9.59 -8.47
C PRO A 41 3.49 -8.99 -9.76
N THR A 42 2.19 -8.72 -9.80
CA THR A 42 1.47 -8.20 -10.97
C THR A 42 0.22 -7.44 -10.56
N ARG A 43 -0.21 -6.47 -11.39
CA ARG A 43 -1.53 -5.84 -11.24
C ARG A 43 -2.67 -6.57 -11.96
N PHE A 44 -2.36 -7.63 -12.73
CA PHE A 44 -3.33 -8.31 -13.57
C PHE A 44 -4.07 -9.43 -12.84
N CYS A 45 -5.34 -9.60 -13.15
CA CYS A 45 -6.16 -10.69 -12.63
C CYS A 45 -7.25 -11.07 -13.63
N LYS A 46 -7.29 -12.34 -14.07
CA LYS A 46 -8.35 -12.85 -14.96
C LYS A 46 -9.76 -12.79 -14.37
N VAL A 47 -9.90 -12.71 -13.04
CA VAL A 47 -11.23 -12.71 -12.40
C VAL A 47 -11.94 -11.36 -12.53
N GLY A 48 -11.22 -10.25 -12.40
CA GLY A 48 -11.77 -8.90 -12.56
C GLY A 48 -12.96 -8.60 -11.63
N CYS A 49 -12.85 -8.94 -10.34
CA CYS A 49 -13.89 -8.67 -9.34
C CYS A 49 -14.21 -7.17 -9.25
N THR A 50 -15.49 -6.82 -9.22
CA THR A 50 -15.96 -5.41 -9.11
C THR A 50 -15.62 -4.76 -7.78
N HIS A 51 -15.46 -5.55 -6.72
CA HIS A 51 -15.14 -5.07 -5.37
C HIS A 51 -13.63 -5.03 -5.09
N CYS A 52 -12.78 -5.45 -6.05
CA CYS A 52 -11.34 -5.40 -5.88
C CYS A 52 -10.85 -3.96 -5.95
N PHE A 53 -10.24 -3.45 -4.87
CA PHE A 53 -9.69 -2.08 -4.86
C PHE A 53 -8.63 -1.86 -5.92
N CYS A 54 -7.87 -2.89 -6.29
CA CYS A 54 -6.83 -2.78 -7.31
C CYS A 54 -7.42 -2.58 -8.71
N HIS A 55 -8.74 -2.80 -8.88
CA HIS A 55 -9.44 -2.80 -10.17
C HIS A 55 -8.67 -3.57 -11.24
N SER A 56 -8.04 -4.68 -10.83
CA SER A 56 -7.15 -5.51 -11.65
C SER A 56 -7.87 -5.98 -12.90
N LYS A 57 -7.27 -5.70 -14.06
CA LYS A 57 -7.82 -6.11 -15.35
C LYS A 57 -7.24 -7.47 -15.78
N PRO A 58 -7.97 -8.25 -16.58
CA PRO A 58 -7.40 -9.40 -17.26
C PRO A 58 -6.28 -8.96 -18.21
N LYS A 59 -5.27 -9.81 -18.37
CA LYS A 59 -4.20 -9.60 -19.35
C LYS A 59 -4.79 -9.74 -20.76
N MET A 60 -4.94 -8.64 -21.49
CA MET A 60 -5.36 -8.67 -22.90
C MET A 60 -4.18 -9.06 -23.79
N ARG A 61 -4.39 -10.03 -24.68
CA ARG A 61 -3.31 -10.66 -25.49
C ARG A 61 -2.64 -9.70 -26.47
N ASP A 62 -3.32 -8.62 -26.88
CA ASP A 62 -2.91 -7.86 -28.07
C ASP A 62 -2.46 -6.41 -27.81
N ASN A 63 -2.51 -5.90 -26.56
CA ASN A 63 -2.28 -4.46 -26.30
C ASN A 63 -1.52 -4.11 -25.01
N ILE A 64 -0.98 -5.09 -24.28
CA ILE A 64 -0.18 -4.79 -23.09
C ILE A 64 1.29 -4.82 -23.47
N CYS A 65 1.91 -3.64 -23.51
CA CYS A 65 3.35 -3.56 -23.34
C CYS A 65 3.66 -4.17 -21.97
N LEU A 66 4.33 -5.31 -21.93
CA LEU A 66 4.82 -5.96 -20.71
C LEU A 66 5.93 -5.10 -20.12
N ASP A 67 5.55 -3.92 -19.61
CA ASP A 67 6.47 -2.98 -19.02
C ASP A 67 6.47 -3.13 -17.50
N GLU A 68 7.58 -2.72 -16.91
CA GLU A 68 7.83 -2.78 -15.47
C GLU A 68 6.90 -1.87 -14.66
N LYS A 69 5.92 -1.21 -15.30
CA LYS A 69 4.86 -0.45 -14.63
C LYS A 69 3.71 -1.32 -14.17
N ASN A 70 3.49 -2.47 -14.80
CA ASN A 70 2.28 -3.28 -14.57
C ASN A 70 2.56 -4.66 -13.95
N GLU A 71 3.78 -5.16 -14.09
CA GLU A 71 4.23 -6.41 -13.48
C GLU A 71 5.74 -6.43 -13.29
N LEU A 72 6.22 -7.17 -12.28
CA LEU A 72 7.66 -7.31 -12.05
C LEU A 72 8.30 -8.10 -13.20
N SER A 73 9.43 -7.63 -13.71
CA SER A 73 10.26 -8.38 -14.67
C SER A 73 11.09 -9.45 -13.95
N TRP A 74 11.78 -10.33 -14.69
CA TRP A 74 12.70 -11.30 -14.09
C TRP A 74 13.89 -10.65 -13.37
N ASP A 75 14.34 -9.48 -13.84
CA ASP A 75 15.29 -8.66 -13.10
C ASP A 75 14.66 -8.18 -11.78
N GLY A 76 13.43 -7.66 -11.84
CA GLY A 76 12.65 -7.32 -10.65
C GLY A 76 12.51 -8.47 -9.66
N CYS A 77 12.30 -9.71 -10.12
CA CYS A 77 12.30 -10.92 -9.28
C CYS A 77 13.58 -11.08 -8.49
N SER A 78 14.69 -10.98 -9.22
CA SER A 78 16.03 -11.16 -8.67
C SER A 78 16.33 -10.08 -7.64
N LYS A 79 15.89 -8.85 -7.89
CA LYS A 79 15.97 -7.73 -6.95
C LYS A 79 15.10 -7.92 -5.71
N VAL A 80 13.89 -8.46 -5.86
CA VAL A 80 13.04 -8.84 -4.73
C VAL A 80 13.75 -9.88 -3.84
N ILE A 81 14.31 -10.94 -4.43
CA ILE A 81 15.05 -11.97 -3.69
C ILE A 81 16.25 -11.36 -2.95
N GLN A 82 17.04 -10.53 -3.64
CA GLN A 82 18.18 -9.84 -3.04
C GLN A 82 17.76 -8.97 -1.86
N PHE A 83 16.69 -8.20 -2.01
CA PHE A 83 16.14 -7.35 -0.96
C PHE A 83 15.68 -8.18 0.24
N ILE A 84 14.83 -9.17 0.02
CA ILE A 84 14.27 -10.02 1.09
C ILE A 84 15.36 -10.73 1.88
N ASN A 85 16.38 -11.24 1.18
CA ASN A 85 17.51 -11.93 1.82
C ASN A 85 18.42 -10.97 2.62
N SER A 86 18.41 -9.67 2.30
CA SER A 86 19.18 -8.65 3.01
C SER A 86 18.40 -8.05 4.19
N ALA A 87 17.06 -8.00 4.09
CA ALA A 87 16.16 -7.35 5.04
C ALA A 87 15.76 -8.22 6.25
N ASP A 88 16.42 -9.36 6.46
CA ASP A 88 16.14 -10.33 7.53
C ASP A 88 14.65 -10.64 7.74
N VAL A 89 14.00 -11.01 6.63
CA VAL A 89 12.55 -11.26 6.59
C VAL A 89 12.21 -12.63 7.18
N GLU A 90 11.32 -12.66 8.18
CA GLU A 90 10.79 -13.90 8.74
C GLU A 90 9.56 -14.41 7.95
N TYR A 91 8.74 -13.47 7.45
CA TYR A 91 7.46 -13.75 6.80
C TYR A 91 7.37 -13.05 5.45
N MET A 92 7.14 -13.82 4.38
CA MET A 92 6.80 -13.30 3.05
C MET A 92 5.34 -13.60 2.69
N LEU A 93 4.57 -12.56 2.38
CA LEU A 93 3.25 -12.67 1.76
C LEU A 93 3.37 -12.37 0.26
N ILE A 94 2.99 -13.31 -0.59
CA ILE A 94 2.82 -13.07 -2.03
C ILE A 94 1.32 -12.95 -2.30
N ALA A 95 0.84 -11.73 -2.54
CA ALA A 95 -0.59 -11.42 -2.61
C ALA A 95 -0.84 -10.14 -3.40
N GLY A 96 -2.13 -9.79 -3.60
CA GLY A 96 -2.60 -8.44 -3.95
C GLY A 96 -2.12 -7.88 -5.29
N GLY A 97 -2.57 -6.66 -5.62
CA GLY A 97 -2.33 -5.99 -6.90
C GLY A 97 -3.07 -6.63 -8.09
N GLY A 98 -3.14 -7.95 -8.11
CA GLY A 98 -3.70 -8.84 -9.12
C GLY A 98 -3.78 -10.26 -8.58
N GLU A 99 -3.56 -11.26 -9.44
CA GLU A 99 -3.52 -12.67 -9.08
C GLU A 99 -2.10 -13.22 -9.24
N PRO A 100 -1.42 -13.67 -8.15
CA PRO A 100 -0.05 -14.15 -8.20
C PRO A 100 0.20 -15.24 -9.25
N PHE A 101 -0.74 -16.16 -9.46
CA PHE A 101 -0.61 -17.23 -10.45
C PHE A 101 -0.77 -16.78 -11.92
N GLU A 102 -0.98 -15.49 -12.19
CA GLU A 102 -0.70 -14.93 -13.53
C GLU A 102 0.80 -14.95 -13.86
N LYS A 103 1.66 -15.05 -12.83
CA LYS A 103 3.12 -15.20 -12.93
C LYS A 103 3.60 -16.46 -12.20
N GLU A 104 2.97 -17.60 -12.49
CA GLU A 104 3.23 -18.90 -11.81
C GLU A 104 4.73 -19.23 -11.64
N ASP A 105 5.54 -19.16 -12.69
CA ASP A 105 6.98 -19.46 -12.62
C ASP A 105 7.74 -18.52 -11.65
N PHE A 106 7.29 -17.28 -11.55
CA PHE A 106 7.82 -16.27 -10.64
C PHE A 106 7.56 -16.65 -9.18
N ILE A 107 6.37 -17.19 -8.90
CA ILE A 107 6.00 -17.64 -7.56
C ILE A 107 6.90 -18.80 -7.14
N TYR A 108 7.12 -19.78 -8.02
CA TYR A 108 8.04 -20.87 -7.76
C TYR A 108 9.45 -20.35 -7.47
N TYR A 109 9.94 -19.42 -8.29
CA TYR A 109 11.28 -18.86 -8.13
C TYR A 109 11.47 -18.11 -6.81
N LEU A 110 10.50 -17.28 -6.41
CA LEU A 110 10.51 -16.58 -5.11
C LEU A 110 10.54 -17.57 -3.93
N VAL A 111 9.66 -18.58 -3.96
CA VAL A 111 9.55 -19.58 -2.89
C VAL A 111 10.80 -20.44 -2.79
N GLU A 112 11.50 -20.67 -3.90
CA GLU A 112 12.74 -21.45 -3.95
C GLU A 112 13.95 -20.66 -3.42
N HIS A 113 14.02 -19.34 -3.66
CA HIS A 113 15.25 -18.56 -3.46
C HIS A 113 15.21 -17.53 -2.31
N CYS A 114 14.02 -17.10 -1.86
CA CYS A 114 13.91 -16.20 -0.70
C CYS A 114 14.21 -16.94 0.60
N LYS A 115 15.11 -16.41 1.43
CA LYS A 115 15.51 -16.94 2.75
C LYS A 115 14.54 -16.44 3.82
N VAL A 116 13.39 -17.09 3.91
CA VAL A 116 12.35 -16.79 4.90
C VAL A 116 11.91 -18.08 5.59
N ASN A 117 11.42 -17.99 6.82
CA ASN A 117 10.92 -19.15 7.55
C ASN A 117 9.45 -19.46 7.23
N ARG A 118 8.69 -18.45 6.79
CA ARG A 118 7.30 -18.60 6.37
C ARG A 118 7.01 -17.85 5.08
N ALA A 119 6.39 -18.52 4.12
CA ALA A 119 5.87 -17.93 2.90
C ALA A 119 4.37 -18.25 2.78
N VAL A 120 3.57 -17.24 2.43
CA VAL A 120 2.14 -17.40 2.17
C VAL A 120 1.83 -16.91 0.76
N ILE A 121 1.22 -17.76 -0.06
CA ILE A 121 0.74 -17.40 -1.39
C ILE A 121 -0.77 -17.24 -1.31
N ALA A 122 -1.28 -16.02 -1.46
CA ALA A 122 -2.72 -15.76 -1.50
C ALA A 122 -3.22 -15.78 -2.96
N THR A 123 -4.21 -16.63 -3.25
CA THR A 123 -4.73 -16.83 -4.62
C THR A 123 -6.25 -17.01 -4.61
N ASN A 124 -6.91 -16.58 -5.69
CA ASN A 124 -8.33 -16.89 -5.93
C ASN A 124 -8.54 -18.31 -6.49
N GLY A 125 -7.47 -19.05 -6.79
CA GLY A 125 -7.55 -20.45 -7.23
C GLY A 125 -8.08 -20.65 -8.66
N PHE A 126 -8.10 -19.63 -9.52
CA PHE A 126 -8.63 -19.76 -10.89
C PHE A 126 -7.95 -20.87 -11.72
N TRP A 127 -6.69 -21.21 -11.41
CA TRP A 127 -5.91 -22.26 -12.08
C TRP A 127 -6.41 -23.66 -11.74
N GLY A 128 -7.17 -23.83 -10.66
CA GLY A 128 -7.75 -25.11 -10.22
C GLY A 128 -8.94 -25.60 -11.04
N ARG A 129 -9.26 -25.00 -12.20
CA ARG A 129 -10.43 -25.38 -13.00
C ARG A 129 -10.41 -26.83 -13.51
N THR A 130 -9.23 -27.42 -13.61
CA THR A 130 -9.02 -28.83 -13.96
C THR A 130 -8.20 -29.52 -12.88
N HIS A 131 -8.50 -30.80 -12.65
CA HIS A 131 -7.78 -31.60 -11.66
C HIS A 131 -6.30 -31.76 -12.03
N GLU A 132 -6.00 -31.94 -13.32
CA GLU A 132 -4.63 -32.03 -13.82
C GLU A 132 -3.79 -30.79 -13.48
N LYS A 133 -4.29 -29.58 -13.76
CA LYS A 133 -3.57 -28.35 -13.45
C LYS A 133 -3.43 -28.15 -11.94
N ALA A 134 -4.46 -28.50 -11.17
CA ALA A 134 -4.39 -28.45 -9.71
C ALA A 134 -3.28 -29.35 -9.17
N CYS A 135 -3.24 -30.61 -9.61
CA CYS A 135 -2.20 -31.58 -9.26
C CYS A 135 -0.81 -31.12 -9.69
N GLN A 136 -0.67 -30.53 -10.89
CA GLN A 136 0.61 -30.02 -11.39
C GLN A 136 1.17 -28.92 -10.48
N VAL A 137 0.37 -27.91 -10.16
CA VAL A 137 0.77 -26.78 -9.29
C VAL A 137 1.14 -27.28 -7.90
N LEU A 138 0.28 -28.09 -7.29
CA LEU A 138 0.50 -28.62 -5.94
C LEU A 138 1.74 -29.52 -5.86
N SER A 139 1.96 -30.37 -6.87
CA SER A 139 3.16 -31.23 -6.93
C SER A 139 4.42 -30.39 -7.08
N ARG A 140 4.38 -29.29 -7.85
CA ARG A 140 5.52 -28.39 -8.00
C ARG A 140 5.85 -27.67 -6.69
N LEU A 141 4.85 -27.14 -5.99
CA LEU A 141 5.03 -26.51 -4.68
C LEU A 141 5.57 -27.50 -3.64
N ARG A 142 5.02 -28.72 -3.60
CA ARG A 142 5.50 -29.80 -2.73
C ARG A 142 6.97 -30.12 -2.99
N LYS A 143 7.34 -30.32 -4.26
CA LYS A 143 8.72 -30.59 -4.66
C LYS A 143 9.68 -29.49 -4.20
N ILE A 144 9.31 -28.21 -4.40
CA ILE A 144 10.13 -27.08 -3.94
C ILE A 144 10.36 -27.15 -2.42
N VAL A 145 9.31 -27.39 -1.63
CA VAL A 145 9.41 -27.47 -0.16
C VAL A 145 10.25 -28.67 0.29
N GLU A 146 10.13 -29.82 -0.37
CA GLU A 146 10.86 -31.06 -0.02
C GLU A 146 12.34 -31.02 -0.41
N GLU A 147 12.69 -30.37 -1.52
CA GLU A 147 14.06 -30.30 -2.03
C GLU A 147 14.87 -29.13 -1.45
N ARG A 148 14.21 -28.19 -0.77
CA ARG A 148 14.87 -27.00 -0.23
C ARG A 148 15.78 -27.35 0.95
N ALA A 149 17.02 -26.84 0.92
CA ALA A 149 17.99 -27.06 1.98
C ALA A 149 17.58 -26.39 3.31
N GLU A 150 17.03 -25.18 3.23
CA GLU A 150 16.51 -24.43 4.37
C GLU A 150 15.03 -24.71 4.57
N LYS A 151 14.62 -24.96 5.81
CA LYS A 151 13.21 -25.25 6.14
C LYS A 151 12.34 -24.02 5.91
N LEU A 152 11.28 -24.19 5.12
CA LEU A 152 10.28 -23.18 4.82
C LEU A 152 8.89 -23.71 5.17
N MET A 153 8.12 -22.98 5.97
CA MET A 153 6.67 -23.18 6.09
C MET A 153 5.97 -22.47 4.93
N LEU A 154 5.53 -23.23 3.93
CA LEU A 154 4.76 -22.71 2.80
C LEU A 154 3.25 -22.89 3.04
N VAL A 155 2.49 -21.81 2.89
CA VAL A 155 1.03 -21.84 3.00
C VAL A 155 0.40 -21.38 1.69
N LEU A 156 -0.40 -22.24 1.07
CA LEU A 156 -1.29 -21.85 -0.01
C LEU A 156 -2.61 -21.37 0.60
N ARG A 157 -2.89 -20.07 0.49
CA ARG A 157 -4.09 -19.43 1.04
C ARG A 157 -5.09 -19.16 -0.08
N LEU A 158 -6.25 -19.81 -0.03
CA LEU A 158 -7.32 -19.65 -1.00
C LEU A 158 -8.30 -18.56 -0.54
N SER A 159 -8.51 -17.54 -1.39
CA SER A 159 -9.55 -16.54 -1.18
C SER A 159 -10.92 -17.13 -1.54
N VAL A 160 -11.82 -17.17 -0.56
CA VAL A 160 -13.16 -17.75 -0.66
C VAL A 160 -14.16 -16.70 -0.19
N ASP A 161 -14.72 -15.96 -1.13
CA ASP A 161 -15.74 -14.94 -0.87
C ASP A 161 -16.73 -14.85 -2.02
N GLN A 162 -17.88 -14.24 -1.75
CA GLN A 162 -19.02 -14.22 -2.67
C GLN A 162 -18.67 -13.53 -3.99
N TRP A 163 -17.70 -12.60 -3.99
CA TRP A 163 -17.33 -11.83 -5.18
C TRP A 163 -16.45 -12.62 -6.14
N HIS A 164 -15.51 -13.40 -5.63
CA HIS A 164 -14.76 -14.36 -6.43
C HIS A 164 -15.70 -15.46 -6.96
N ILE A 165 -16.57 -16.00 -6.11
CA ILE A 165 -17.49 -17.09 -6.47
C ILE A 165 -18.46 -16.64 -7.57
N ALA A 166 -19.00 -15.42 -7.48
CA ALA A 166 -19.86 -14.86 -8.51
C ALA A 166 -19.17 -14.76 -9.89
N ARG A 167 -17.84 -14.69 -9.95
CA ARG A 167 -17.05 -14.55 -11.19
C ARG A 167 -16.50 -15.86 -11.74
N ILE A 168 -16.00 -16.74 -10.88
CA ILE A 168 -15.33 -17.99 -11.30
C ILE A 168 -15.96 -19.28 -10.76
N GLY A 169 -16.98 -19.16 -9.91
CA GLY A 169 -17.62 -20.29 -9.23
C GLY A 169 -16.71 -21.02 -8.24
N ASN A 170 -17.22 -22.08 -7.63
CA ASN A 170 -16.50 -22.87 -6.62
C ASN A 170 -15.66 -24.01 -7.17
N LYS A 171 -15.80 -24.35 -8.47
CA LYS A 171 -15.18 -25.55 -9.06
C LYS A 171 -13.65 -25.56 -8.88
N GLY A 172 -13.01 -24.41 -9.05
CA GLY A 172 -11.56 -24.28 -8.88
C GLY A 172 -11.12 -24.61 -7.46
N LEU A 173 -11.78 -24.00 -6.47
CA LEU A 173 -11.53 -24.21 -5.04
C LEU A 173 -11.74 -25.66 -4.64
N ILE A 174 -12.86 -26.27 -5.06
CA ILE A 174 -13.19 -27.67 -4.76
C ILE A 174 -12.09 -28.60 -5.28
N THR A 175 -11.68 -28.39 -6.54
CA THR A 175 -10.65 -29.22 -7.19
C THR A 175 -9.29 -29.08 -6.50
N ILE A 176 -8.92 -27.87 -6.08
CA ILE A 176 -7.65 -27.63 -5.36
C ILE A 176 -7.68 -28.32 -4.00
N ILE A 177 -8.76 -28.19 -3.23
CA ILE A 177 -8.89 -28.79 -1.91
C ILE A 177 -8.85 -30.33 -2.02
N ASP A 178 -9.59 -30.91 -2.97
CA ASP A 178 -9.59 -32.36 -3.20
C ASP A 178 -8.20 -32.88 -3.63
N ALA A 179 -7.55 -32.19 -4.57
CA ALA A 179 -6.19 -32.53 -5.01
C ALA A 179 -5.19 -32.41 -3.86
N PHE A 180 -5.27 -31.36 -3.04
CA PHE A 180 -4.41 -31.18 -1.87
C PHE A 180 -4.62 -32.30 -0.86
N ASN A 181 -5.88 -32.64 -0.56
CA ASN A 181 -6.22 -33.69 0.39
C ASN A 181 -5.66 -35.05 -0.02
N ARG A 182 -5.72 -35.39 -1.32
CA ARG A 182 -5.23 -36.68 -1.85
C ARG A 182 -3.72 -36.74 -2.02
N LEU A 183 -3.09 -35.65 -2.49
CA LEU A 183 -1.66 -35.65 -2.85
C LEU A 183 -0.74 -35.25 -1.69
N ILE A 184 -1.22 -34.41 -0.78
CA ILE A 184 -0.41 -33.79 0.27
C ILE A 184 -0.95 -34.19 1.65
N GLY A 185 -2.26 -34.02 1.88
CA GLY A 185 -2.88 -34.29 3.17
C GLY A 185 -2.25 -33.46 4.29
N GLU A 186 -2.02 -34.09 5.45
CA GLU A 186 -1.26 -33.44 6.53
C GLU A 186 0.23 -33.45 6.20
N HIS A 187 0.81 -32.26 6.01
CA HIS A 187 2.24 -32.09 5.72
C HIS A 187 2.89 -31.10 6.67
N ASN A 188 4.13 -31.33 7.09
CA ASN A 188 4.81 -30.52 8.12
C ASN A 188 5.14 -29.11 7.65
N TYR A 189 5.39 -28.92 6.36
CA TYR A 189 5.94 -27.67 5.80
C TYR A 189 5.12 -27.09 4.64
N LEU A 190 4.03 -27.74 4.24
CA LEU A 190 3.14 -27.29 3.17
C LEU A 190 1.72 -27.36 3.69
N LYS A 191 1.06 -26.22 3.80
CA LYS A 191 -0.28 -26.11 4.38
C LYS A 191 -1.25 -25.47 3.40
N LEU A 192 -2.52 -25.83 3.54
CA LEU A 192 -3.64 -25.15 2.89
C LEU A 192 -4.35 -24.29 3.93
N GLU A 193 -4.75 -23.08 3.55
CA GLU A 193 -5.56 -22.18 4.37
C GLU A 193 -6.70 -21.61 3.52
N LEU A 194 -7.87 -21.41 4.12
CA LEU A 194 -8.97 -20.67 3.52
C LEU A 194 -9.00 -19.26 4.10
N HIS A 195 -9.30 -18.27 3.27
CA HIS A 195 -9.44 -16.90 3.68
C HIS A 195 -10.76 -16.32 3.18
N THR A 196 -11.55 -15.76 4.08
CA THR A 196 -12.86 -15.19 3.75
C THR A 196 -13.09 -13.90 4.53
N ILE A 197 -14.20 -13.22 4.25
CA ILE A 197 -14.63 -12.02 4.96
C ILE A 197 -15.57 -12.42 6.11
N GLU A 198 -15.48 -11.72 7.24
CA GLU A 198 -16.40 -11.89 8.36
C GLU A 198 -17.86 -11.77 7.89
N ASN A 199 -18.68 -12.78 8.25
CA ASN A 199 -20.09 -12.93 7.87
C ASN A 199 -20.35 -13.28 6.40
N ASP A 200 -19.33 -13.61 5.61
CA ASP A 200 -19.51 -14.20 4.28
C ASP A 200 -19.89 -15.69 4.40
N LYS A 201 -20.90 -16.13 3.63
CA LYS A 201 -21.43 -17.50 3.63
C LYS A 201 -20.69 -18.45 2.68
N SER A 202 -19.71 -17.95 1.93
CA SER A 202 -18.98 -18.70 0.90
C SER A 202 -18.30 -19.95 1.43
N ILE A 203 -17.83 -19.94 2.67
CA ILE A 203 -17.25 -21.12 3.32
C ILE A 203 -18.33 -22.18 3.59
N ASP A 204 -19.53 -21.77 4.02
CA ASP A 204 -20.64 -22.69 4.26
C ASP A 204 -21.08 -23.36 2.96
N GLU A 205 -21.17 -22.59 1.88
CA GLU A 205 -21.47 -23.10 0.54
C GLU A 205 -20.39 -24.06 0.03
N LEU A 206 -19.12 -23.74 0.25
CA LEU A 206 -17.99 -24.59 -0.10
C LEU A 206 -18.02 -25.91 0.68
N GLN A 207 -18.36 -25.88 1.97
CA GLN A 207 -18.43 -27.06 2.84
C GLN A 207 -19.41 -28.12 2.31
N LEU A 208 -20.52 -27.70 1.68
CA LEU A 208 -21.53 -28.62 1.12
C LEU A 208 -20.97 -29.57 0.06
N HIS A 209 -19.83 -29.24 -0.55
CA HIS A 209 -19.16 -30.08 -1.54
C HIS A 209 -18.24 -31.15 -0.95
N PHE A 210 -18.04 -31.14 0.37
CA PHE A 210 -17.22 -32.11 1.09
C PHE A 210 -18.10 -32.87 2.10
N PRO A 211 -18.67 -34.03 1.71
CA PRO A 211 -19.46 -34.87 2.60
C PRO A 211 -18.69 -35.20 3.88
N ASN A 212 -19.40 -35.31 5.01
CA ASN A 212 -18.83 -35.60 6.33
C ASN A 212 -17.77 -34.59 6.82
N SER A 213 -17.68 -33.41 6.19
CA SER A 213 -16.82 -32.33 6.68
C SER A 213 -17.51 -31.51 7.78
N HIS A 214 -16.70 -31.00 8.70
CA HIS A 214 -17.16 -30.20 9.83
C HIS A 214 -16.45 -28.85 9.89
N LYS A 215 -17.21 -27.77 9.81
CA LYS A 215 -16.74 -26.41 10.08
C LYS A 215 -16.87 -26.09 11.57
N ASN A 216 -15.81 -25.52 12.15
CA ASN A 216 -15.81 -24.95 13.48
C ASN A 216 -15.40 -23.46 13.39
N ASP A 217 -16.33 -22.58 13.74
CA ASP A 217 -16.06 -21.15 13.84
C ASP A 217 -15.38 -20.86 15.19
N GLY A 218 -14.06 -20.75 15.19
CA GLY A 218 -13.32 -20.41 16.40
C GLY A 218 -13.47 -18.93 16.78
N THR A 219 -13.16 -18.64 18.04
CA THR A 219 -13.34 -17.32 18.67
C THR A 219 -12.04 -16.56 18.91
N GLN A 220 -10.87 -17.13 18.60
CA GLN A 220 -9.58 -16.50 18.91
C GLN A 220 -9.00 -15.70 17.74
N VAL A 221 -8.56 -14.49 18.07
CA VAL A 221 -7.63 -13.68 17.26
C VAL A 221 -6.21 -14.18 17.56
N ALA A 222 -5.51 -14.66 16.53
CA ALA A 222 -4.14 -15.16 16.67
C ALA A 222 -3.22 -14.62 15.57
N SER A 223 -1.91 -14.61 15.82
CA SER A 223 -0.89 -14.27 14.81
C SER A 223 -0.74 -15.39 13.78
N ASP A 224 -0.44 -15.03 12.53
CA ASP A 224 -0.07 -15.96 11.45
C ASP A 224 1.34 -16.56 11.63
N ASN A 225 2.12 -16.05 12.57
CA ASN A 225 3.48 -16.49 12.86
C ASN A 225 3.78 -16.28 14.35
N ASP A 226 4.56 -17.20 14.93
CA ASP A 226 4.88 -17.20 16.35
C ASP A 226 5.96 -16.19 16.73
N LYS A 227 6.85 -15.84 15.78
CA LYS A 227 7.95 -14.88 15.96
C LYS A 227 7.62 -13.45 15.55
N VAL A 228 6.87 -13.26 14.46
CA VAL A 228 6.38 -11.95 14.02
C VAL A 228 4.89 -11.84 14.31
N LEU A 229 4.53 -10.96 15.23
CA LEU A 229 3.18 -10.88 15.81
C LEU A 229 2.29 -9.95 14.98
N LYS A 230 1.44 -10.53 14.12
CA LYS A 230 0.40 -9.82 13.37
C LYS A 230 -0.98 -10.35 13.73
N LYS A 231 -1.61 -9.74 14.75
CA LYS A 231 -2.99 -10.04 15.15
C LYS A 231 -3.89 -9.57 14.03
N SER A 232 -4.54 -10.47 13.29
CA SER A 232 -5.29 -10.01 12.11
C SER A 232 -6.65 -10.66 11.89
N LYS A 233 -6.92 -11.85 12.44
CA LYS A 233 -8.10 -12.61 12.04
C LYS A 233 -8.71 -13.41 13.17
N LYS A 234 -10.04 -13.39 13.26
CA LYS A 234 -10.79 -14.50 13.85
C LYS A 234 -10.42 -15.76 13.06
N ARG A 235 -10.21 -16.87 13.76
CA ARG A 235 -9.85 -18.15 13.14
C ARG A 235 -10.90 -19.22 13.36
N GLY A 236 -11.19 -19.97 12.31
CA GLY A 236 -11.94 -21.22 12.36
C GLY A 236 -11.19 -22.36 11.68
N PHE A 237 -11.84 -23.50 11.53
CA PHE A 237 -11.30 -24.65 10.82
C PHE A 237 -12.39 -25.37 10.03
N LEU A 238 -12.03 -25.86 8.85
CA LEU A 238 -12.77 -26.87 8.11
C LEU A 238 -12.03 -28.19 8.26
N THR A 239 -12.68 -29.22 8.81
CA THR A 239 -12.11 -30.57 8.91
C THR A 239 -12.79 -31.45 7.86
N LEU A 240 -12.01 -32.03 6.95
CA LEU A 240 -12.51 -32.96 5.94
C LEU A 240 -12.69 -34.37 6.53
N GLU A 241 -13.41 -35.24 5.82
CA GLU A 241 -13.61 -36.65 6.19
C GLU A 241 -12.28 -37.41 6.38
N SER A 242 -11.25 -37.05 5.61
CA SER A 242 -9.90 -37.62 5.72
C SER A 242 -9.20 -37.29 7.05
N GLY A 243 -9.76 -36.39 7.85
CA GLY A 243 -9.11 -35.81 9.03
C GLY A 243 -8.31 -34.54 8.74
N LEU A 244 -8.11 -34.16 7.47
CA LEU A 244 -7.37 -32.95 7.12
C LEU A 244 -8.06 -31.71 7.69
N LYS A 245 -7.35 -31.00 8.57
CA LYS A 245 -7.81 -29.76 9.20
C LYS A 245 -7.25 -28.53 8.47
N ILE A 246 -8.12 -27.81 7.78
CA ILE A 246 -7.81 -26.61 7.00
C ILE A 246 -8.20 -25.37 7.82
N PRO A 247 -7.25 -24.50 8.22
CA PRO A 247 -7.57 -23.26 8.93
C PRO A 247 -8.37 -22.30 8.05
N ILE A 248 -9.29 -21.56 8.66
CA ILE A 248 -10.08 -20.49 8.03
C ILE A 248 -9.72 -19.17 8.72
N GLY A 249 -9.19 -18.21 7.97
CA GLY A 249 -8.96 -16.84 8.44
C GLY A 249 -10.07 -15.91 8.00
N TYR A 250 -10.75 -15.25 8.94
CA TYR A 250 -11.78 -14.25 8.67
C TYR A 250 -11.20 -12.83 8.72
N ALA A 251 -11.26 -12.09 7.61
CA ALA A 251 -10.89 -10.68 7.53
C ALA A 251 -12.08 -9.75 7.71
N LYS A 252 -11.80 -8.54 8.22
CA LYS A 252 -12.75 -7.44 8.23
C LYS A 252 -13.04 -6.96 6.80
N LEU A 253 -14.27 -6.50 6.55
CA LEU A 253 -14.64 -5.87 5.29
C LEU A 253 -14.22 -4.40 5.30
N PHE A 254 -13.34 -4.04 4.36
CA PHE A 254 -13.00 -2.65 4.04
C PHE A 254 -13.89 -2.15 2.89
N TYR A 255 -14.06 -0.83 2.79
CA TYR A 255 -14.87 -0.15 1.78
C TYR A 255 -13.99 0.76 0.90
N PRO A 256 -13.03 0.21 0.16
CA PRO A 256 -12.11 1.01 -0.62
C PRO A 256 -12.85 1.83 -1.69
N ASN A 257 -12.66 3.15 -1.67
CA ASN A 257 -13.27 4.05 -2.65
C ASN A 257 -12.45 5.34 -2.79
N LEU A 258 -11.72 5.48 -3.90
CA LEU A 258 -10.93 6.69 -4.19
C LEU A 258 -11.80 7.93 -4.46
N LEU A 259 -13.10 7.73 -4.74
CA LEU A 259 -14.09 8.77 -5.01
C LEU A 259 -15.17 8.81 -3.92
N VAL A 260 -14.81 8.51 -2.67
CA VAL A 260 -15.72 8.66 -1.52
C VAL A 260 -16.21 10.11 -1.44
N ASN A 261 -17.51 10.32 -1.29
CA ASN A 261 -18.06 11.67 -1.16
C ASN A 261 -17.96 12.12 0.31
N LEU A 262 -17.07 13.07 0.62
CA LEU A 262 -16.91 13.56 1.98
C LEU A 262 -17.99 14.56 2.40
N ASN A 263 -18.93 14.89 1.50
CA ASN A 263 -20.17 15.62 1.83
C ASN A 263 -21.30 14.69 2.34
N ASP A 264 -21.10 13.37 2.32
CA ASP A 264 -22.09 12.44 2.85
C ASP A 264 -22.33 12.66 4.36
N SER A 265 -23.47 12.21 4.87
CA SER A 265 -23.81 12.35 6.28
C SER A 265 -22.74 11.72 7.20
N ASP A 266 -22.58 12.28 8.40
CA ASP A 266 -21.65 11.77 9.41
C ASP A 266 -21.81 10.27 9.63
N GLU A 267 -23.04 9.74 9.65
CA GLU A 267 -23.31 8.31 9.80
C GLU A 267 -22.65 7.47 8.68
N LYS A 268 -22.77 7.91 7.42
CA LYS A 268 -22.16 7.21 6.28
C LYS A 268 -20.63 7.27 6.35
N ILE A 269 -20.09 8.43 6.69
CA ILE A 269 -18.64 8.62 6.83
C ILE A 269 -18.09 7.75 7.96
N GLN A 270 -18.72 7.77 9.15
CA GLN A 270 -18.30 6.95 10.28
C GLN A 270 -18.34 5.45 9.98
N ARG A 271 -19.31 4.98 9.19
CA ARG A 271 -19.37 3.59 8.73
C ARG A 271 -18.13 3.20 7.91
N VAL A 272 -17.62 4.10 7.07
CA VAL A 272 -16.43 3.86 6.25
C VAL A 272 -15.15 3.97 7.09
N LEU A 273 -15.09 4.91 8.04
CA LEU A 273 -13.93 5.11 8.91
C LEU A 273 -13.71 3.98 9.92
N LYS A 274 -14.79 3.37 10.41
CA LYS A 274 -14.73 2.38 11.49
C LYS A 274 -13.78 1.20 11.20
N PRO A 275 -13.86 0.48 10.07
CA PRO A 275 -12.92 -0.61 9.76
C PRO A 275 -11.45 -0.18 9.76
N PHE A 276 -11.16 1.05 9.31
CA PHE A 276 -9.81 1.61 9.23
C PHE A 276 -9.20 1.79 10.63
N TYR A 277 -9.86 2.57 11.50
CA TYR A 277 -9.33 2.85 12.83
C TYR A 277 -9.36 1.63 13.75
N GLU A 278 -10.36 0.75 13.63
CA GLU A 278 -10.38 -0.50 14.37
C GLU A 278 -9.21 -1.41 13.99
N ASP A 279 -8.81 -1.45 12.71
CA ASP A 279 -7.64 -2.22 12.30
C ASP A 279 -6.34 -1.63 12.86
N ILE A 280 -6.15 -0.31 12.72
CA ILE A 280 -4.97 0.37 13.26
C ILE A 280 -4.82 0.10 14.76
N LYS A 281 -5.92 0.24 15.52
CA LYS A 281 -5.91 0.06 16.97
C LYS A 281 -5.75 -1.40 17.40
N VAL A 282 -6.53 -2.32 16.82
CA VAL A 282 -6.61 -3.71 17.31
C VAL A 282 -5.54 -4.61 16.70
N ASN A 283 -5.27 -4.43 15.40
CA ASN A 283 -4.46 -5.36 14.62
C ASN A 283 -3.02 -4.85 14.42
N GLN A 284 -2.84 -3.53 14.32
CA GLN A 284 -1.55 -2.90 14.01
C GLN A 284 -0.91 -2.20 15.22
N GLN A 285 -1.56 -2.20 16.38
CA GLN A 285 -1.05 -1.55 17.60
C GLN A 285 -0.63 -0.08 17.37
N GLY A 286 -1.39 0.65 16.55
CA GLY A 286 -1.14 2.05 16.21
C GLY A 286 -0.20 2.29 15.03
N ASN A 287 0.67 1.33 14.68
CA ASN A 287 1.68 1.51 13.63
C ASN A 287 1.78 0.27 12.74
N TYR A 288 1.34 0.40 11.49
CA TYR A 288 1.37 -0.68 10.50
C TYR A 288 2.65 -0.71 9.65
N SER A 289 3.58 0.23 9.81
CA SER A 289 4.93 0.14 9.22
C SER A 289 5.88 -0.74 10.03
N VAL A 290 5.52 -1.06 11.28
CA VAL A 290 6.39 -1.74 12.24
C VAL A 290 5.74 -3.05 12.68
N ILE A 291 6.56 -4.10 12.82
CA ILE A 291 6.14 -5.39 13.34
C ILE A 291 6.84 -5.66 14.67
N TYR A 292 6.08 -6.22 15.61
CA TYR A 292 6.57 -6.61 16.92
C TYR A 292 6.98 -8.08 16.90
N ASN A 293 8.19 -8.37 17.38
CA ASN A 293 8.67 -9.72 17.54
C ASN A 293 8.31 -10.29 18.91
N ASP A 294 8.29 -11.62 19.04
CA ASP A 294 7.99 -12.32 20.29
C ASP A 294 9.06 -12.12 21.37
N ASP A 295 10.30 -11.85 20.96
CA ASP A 295 11.42 -11.47 21.82
C ASP A 295 11.42 -9.98 22.24
N GLY A 296 10.43 -9.21 21.78
CA GLY A 296 10.29 -7.79 22.08
C GLY A 296 11.05 -6.85 21.15
N THR A 297 11.84 -7.38 20.20
CA THR A 297 12.44 -6.56 19.14
C THR A 297 11.39 -6.08 18.13
N LYS A 298 11.76 -5.12 17.29
CA LYS A 298 10.87 -4.57 16.26
C LYS A 298 11.53 -4.65 14.89
N GLY A 299 10.78 -5.16 13.91
CA GLY A 299 11.14 -5.13 12.49
C GLY A 299 10.19 -4.24 11.68
N LEU A 300 10.32 -4.28 10.36
CA LEU A 300 9.51 -3.47 9.44
C LEU A 300 8.49 -4.33 8.65
N ASP A 301 7.33 -3.75 8.31
CA ASP A 301 6.34 -4.34 7.39
C ASP A 301 6.49 -3.72 5.99
N TYR A 302 7.27 -4.36 5.13
CA TYR A 302 7.55 -3.88 3.79
C TYR A 302 6.40 -4.18 2.82
N LEU A 303 6.18 -3.28 1.87
CA LEU A 303 5.33 -3.45 0.70
C LEU A 303 6.16 -3.26 -0.56
N ILE A 304 6.20 -4.29 -1.40
CA ILE A 304 6.80 -4.26 -2.74
C ILE A 304 5.69 -4.34 -3.76
N ASN A 305 5.50 -3.27 -4.53
CA ASN A 305 4.49 -3.22 -5.59
C ASN A 305 4.97 -3.87 -6.88
N PHE A 306 4.02 -4.18 -7.76
CA PHE A 306 4.24 -4.77 -9.08
C PHE A 306 5.12 -3.93 -10.01
N ASN A 307 5.34 -2.66 -9.68
CA ASN A 307 6.19 -1.74 -10.43
C ASN A 307 7.58 -1.54 -9.80
N GLY A 308 7.94 -2.36 -8.82
CA GLY A 308 9.21 -2.29 -8.10
C GLY A 308 9.28 -1.24 -6.99
N ASN A 309 8.25 -0.39 -6.84
CA ASN A 309 8.20 0.56 -5.72
C ASN A 309 8.21 -0.20 -4.40
N ILE A 310 8.98 0.30 -3.44
CA ILE A 310 9.14 -0.31 -2.13
C ILE A 310 9.09 0.75 -1.02
N THR A 311 8.33 0.44 0.03
CA THR A 311 8.24 1.23 1.27
C THR A 311 7.72 0.33 2.40
N THR A 312 7.42 0.91 3.56
CA THR A 312 6.66 0.26 4.62
C THR A 312 5.18 0.65 4.57
N TRP A 313 4.31 -0.23 5.03
CA TRP A 313 2.85 -0.04 5.02
C TRP A 313 2.43 1.29 5.67
N GLY A 314 1.72 2.14 4.93
CA GLY A 314 1.29 3.47 5.40
C GLY A 314 2.31 4.59 5.32
N ASN A 315 3.53 4.27 4.92
CA ASN A 315 4.63 5.22 4.82
C ASN A 315 4.94 5.62 3.37
N TYR A 316 4.00 5.35 2.47
CA TYR A 316 4.12 5.71 1.06
C TYR A 316 4.17 7.24 0.91
N GLN A 317 5.22 7.74 0.25
CA GLN A 317 5.38 9.15 -0.11
C GLN A 317 5.60 9.26 -1.61
N LEU A 318 4.75 10.01 -2.32
CA LEU A 318 4.80 10.08 -3.79
C LEU A 318 6.09 10.72 -4.32
N GLU A 319 6.69 11.63 -3.55
CA GLU A 319 7.87 12.38 -3.96
C GLU A 319 9.20 11.68 -3.62
N ASN A 320 9.19 10.67 -2.73
CA ASN A 320 10.41 10.05 -2.21
C ASN A 320 10.26 8.54 -1.98
N ILE A 321 9.68 7.83 -2.95
CA ILE A 321 9.54 6.37 -2.87
C ILE A 321 10.74 5.65 -3.50
N SER A 322 11.34 4.71 -2.77
CA SER A 322 12.39 3.86 -3.32
C SER A 322 11.84 2.85 -4.33
N ASN A 323 12.71 2.35 -5.21
CA ASN A 323 12.35 1.38 -6.22
C ASN A 323 13.46 0.33 -6.45
N LEU A 324 13.09 -0.95 -6.36
CA LEU A 324 13.99 -2.10 -6.45
C LEU A 324 14.82 -2.19 -7.73
N TYR A 325 14.38 -1.55 -8.82
CA TYR A 325 15.15 -1.53 -10.05
C TYR A 325 16.37 -0.61 -9.98
N ILE A 326 16.40 0.34 -9.04
CA ILE A 326 17.48 1.34 -8.91
C ILE A 326 18.10 1.41 -7.51
N ASP A 327 17.38 0.96 -6.48
CA ASP A 327 17.79 1.04 -5.08
C ASP A 327 18.07 -0.36 -4.52
N ALA A 328 19.21 -0.52 -3.85
CA ALA A 328 19.53 -1.70 -3.06
C ALA A 328 18.88 -1.62 -1.67
N TYR A 329 19.01 -2.68 -0.87
CA TYR A 329 18.48 -2.71 0.50
C TYR A 329 18.99 -1.52 1.34
N GLU A 330 20.29 -1.23 1.29
CA GLU A 330 20.90 -0.12 2.04
C GLU A 330 20.35 1.24 1.59
N ASP A 331 20.08 1.44 0.30
CA ASP A 331 19.48 2.67 -0.21
C ASP A 331 18.04 2.85 0.31
N VAL A 332 17.25 1.78 0.31
CA VAL A 332 15.89 1.78 0.88
C VAL A 332 15.94 2.12 2.38
N GLN A 333 16.87 1.53 3.14
CA GLN A 333 17.06 1.87 4.55
C GLN A 333 17.45 3.33 4.72
N ASN A 334 18.42 3.82 3.95
CA ASN A 334 18.85 5.21 4.02
C ASN A 334 17.70 6.17 3.74
N ASN A 335 16.88 5.90 2.73
CA ASN A 335 15.71 6.72 2.41
C ASN A 335 14.67 6.69 3.54
N LEU A 336 14.36 5.51 4.09
CA LEU A 336 13.36 5.37 5.15
C LEU A 336 13.74 6.11 6.43
N TYR A 337 15.02 6.10 6.82
CA TYR A 337 15.47 6.63 8.10
C TYR A 337 16.01 8.06 8.03
N ASN A 338 16.47 8.53 6.87
CA ASN A 338 16.98 9.90 6.71
C ASN A 338 15.93 10.89 6.21
N ASP A 339 14.79 10.43 5.67
CA ASP A 339 13.63 11.29 5.44
C ASP A 339 12.84 11.46 6.73
N ILE A 340 12.77 12.69 7.24
CA ILE A 340 12.16 13.01 8.53
C ILE A 340 10.66 12.66 8.60
N ILE A 341 9.94 12.74 7.47
CA ILE A 341 8.51 12.40 7.36
C ILE A 341 8.32 10.88 7.42
N SER A 342 9.25 10.14 6.80
CA SER A 342 9.23 8.67 6.83
C SER A 342 9.61 8.16 8.21
N TYR A 343 10.74 8.65 8.73
CA TYR A 343 11.29 8.22 10.00
C TYR A 343 10.30 8.45 11.15
N SER A 344 9.62 9.61 11.19
CA SER A 344 8.69 9.92 12.26
C SER A 344 7.55 8.93 12.39
N PHE A 345 7.06 8.38 11.27
CA PHE A 345 5.99 7.39 11.32
C PHE A 345 6.46 6.00 11.68
N ILE A 346 7.69 5.65 11.32
CA ILE A 346 8.31 4.39 11.75
C ILE A 346 8.61 4.46 13.27
N ASP A 347 9.19 5.54 13.75
CA ASP A 347 9.54 5.73 15.17
C ASP A 347 8.30 5.90 16.07
N ARG A 348 7.29 6.62 15.58
CA ARG A 348 6.03 6.90 16.30
C ARG A 348 4.90 6.01 15.79
N ASP A 349 3.77 6.61 15.47
CA ASP A 349 2.57 5.89 15.05
C ASP A 349 1.64 6.78 14.20
N HIS A 350 0.51 6.21 13.82
CA HIS A 350 -0.51 6.89 13.03
C HIS A 350 -1.16 8.06 13.78
N GLU A 351 -1.40 7.90 15.08
CA GLU A 351 -2.06 8.92 15.88
C GLU A 351 -1.19 10.18 15.99
N PHE A 352 0.11 10.02 16.22
CA PHE A 352 1.07 11.12 16.23
C PHE A 352 1.03 11.92 14.93
N ARG A 353 0.99 11.24 13.78
CA ARG A 353 0.90 11.89 12.46
C ARG A 353 -0.40 12.70 12.32
N GLU A 354 -1.54 12.12 12.70
CA GLU A 354 -2.83 12.82 12.65
C GLU A 354 -2.89 14.01 13.60
N GLN A 355 -2.40 13.87 14.83
CA GLN A 355 -2.40 14.94 15.84
C GLN A 355 -1.64 16.17 15.36
N LEU A 356 -0.51 15.99 14.67
CA LEU A 356 0.25 17.10 14.13
C LEU A 356 -0.50 17.79 12.98
N ILE A 357 -1.15 17.05 12.08
CA ILE A 357 -1.79 17.61 10.87
C ILE A 357 -3.16 18.24 11.16
N LYS A 358 -3.90 17.70 12.13
CA LYS A 358 -5.28 18.07 12.44
C LYS A 358 -5.54 19.58 12.61
N PRO A 359 -4.65 20.39 13.22
CA PRO A 359 -4.87 21.81 13.38
C PRO A 359 -4.98 22.60 12.07
N VAL A 360 -4.35 22.10 10.99
CA VAL A 360 -4.25 22.83 9.72
C VAL A 360 -4.97 22.16 8.55
N ASN A 361 -5.10 20.83 8.55
CA ASN A 361 -5.75 20.11 7.46
C ASN A 361 -6.49 18.85 7.97
N PRO A 362 -7.60 19.00 8.70
CA PRO A 362 -8.42 17.86 9.13
C PRO A 362 -9.03 17.08 7.96
N SER A 363 -9.25 17.73 6.82
CA SER A 363 -9.77 17.09 5.59
C SER A 363 -8.79 16.08 5.01
N ALA A 364 -7.48 16.32 5.09
CA ALA A 364 -6.47 15.37 4.65
C ALA A 364 -6.48 14.06 5.48
N ILE A 365 -6.68 14.18 6.80
CA ILE A 365 -6.84 13.03 7.70
C ILE A 365 -8.10 12.25 7.32
N LEU A 366 -9.22 12.97 7.19
CA LEU A 366 -10.50 12.37 6.84
C LEU A 366 -10.42 11.64 5.49
N ARG A 367 -9.86 12.28 4.46
CA ARG A 367 -9.63 11.71 3.13
C ARG A 367 -8.81 10.43 3.20
N ALA A 368 -7.66 10.46 3.87
CA ALA A 368 -6.75 9.32 3.95
C ALA A 368 -7.40 8.08 4.59
N ALA A 369 -8.20 8.28 5.64
CA ALA A 369 -8.93 7.20 6.31
C ALA A 369 -10.19 6.74 5.54
N ALA A 370 -10.95 7.68 4.96
CA ALA A 370 -12.21 7.40 4.27
C ALA A 370 -12.03 6.68 2.94
N ILE A 371 -10.88 6.85 2.26
CA ILE A 371 -10.54 6.08 1.07
C ILE A 371 -10.40 4.58 1.38
N ASN A 372 -10.10 4.22 2.63
CA ASN A 372 -10.06 2.84 3.14
C ASN A 372 -8.99 1.94 2.49
N VAL A 373 -7.92 2.53 1.98
CA VAL A 373 -6.74 1.82 1.44
C VAL A 373 -5.52 2.14 2.30
N ARG A 374 -5.25 1.29 3.30
CA ARG A 374 -4.25 1.54 4.35
C ARG A 374 -2.84 1.77 3.81
N ASP A 375 -2.48 0.99 2.80
CA ASP A 375 -1.15 0.93 2.17
C ASP A 375 -0.70 2.33 1.73
N TYR A 376 -1.63 3.15 1.24
CA TYR A 376 -1.41 4.48 0.67
C TYR A 376 -1.97 5.62 1.53
N SER A 377 -2.39 5.34 2.76
CA SER A 377 -2.95 6.35 3.66
C SER A 377 -1.97 7.52 3.91
N GLY A 378 -0.67 7.25 4.09
CA GLY A 378 0.36 8.29 4.19
C GLY A 378 0.44 9.17 2.95
N ALA A 379 0.37 8.57 1.76
CA ALA A 379 0.41 9.30 0.50
C ALA A 379 -0.80 10.22 0.35
N TYR A 380 -2.01 9.77 0.74
CA TYR A 380 -3.20 10.61 0.69
C TYR A 380 -3.23 11.67 1.78
N MET A 381 -2.70 11.39 2.97
CA MET A 381 -2.65 12.34 4.08
C MET A 381 -1.68 13.49 3.79
N LEU A 382 -0.57 13.20 3.10
CA LEU A 382 0.49 14.16 2.77
C LEU A 382 0.54 14.50 1.27
N LEU A 383 -0.59 14.33 0.57
CA LEU A 383 -0.69 14.57 -0.88
C LEU A 383 -0.46 16.03 -1.26
N GLU A 384 -0.86 16.94 -0.37
CA GLU A 384 -0.68 18.38 -0.52
C GLU A 384 0.71 18.74 -0.02
N SER A 385 1.61 19.21 -0.89
CA SER A 385 3.00 19.55 -0.51
C SER A 385 3.03 20.60 0.61
N HIS A 386 2.03 21.51 0.65
CA HIS A 386 1.83 22.48 1.72
C HIS A 386 1.61 21.79 3.10
N THR A 387 0.72 20.80 3.16
CA THR A 387 0.51 19.99 4.38
C THR A 387 1.74 19.14 4.72
N ALA A 388 2.43 18.58 3.72
CA ALA A 388 3.66 17.82 3.94
C ALA A 388 4.79 18.68 4.54
N LEU A 389 4.97 19.92 4.07
CA LEU A 389 5.93 20.86 4.66
C LEU A 389 5.59 21.18 6.11
N TYR A 390 4.32 21.48 6.39
CA TYR A 390 3.87 21.77 7.75
C TYR A 390 4.17 20.58 8.68
N TYR A 391 3.83 19.37 8.25
CA TYR A 391 4.13 18.15 9.01
C TYR A 391 5.63 18.00 9.27
N ALA A 392 6.47 18.17 8.25
CA ALA A 392 7.93 18.09 8.39
C ALA A 392 8.46 19.10 9.42
N ILE A 393 7.99 20.35 9.39
CA ILE A 393 8.39 21.39 10.35
C ILE A 393 8.00 20.98 11.78
N GLN A 394 6.77 20.51 11.98
CA GLN A 394 6.32 20.07 13.31
C GLN A 394 7.13 18.89 13.84
N VAL A 395 7.47 17.93 12.98
CA VAL A 395 8.33 16.78 13.35
C VAL A 395 9.75 17.24 13.68
N ILE A 396 10.33 18.16 12.90
CA ILE A 396 11.66 18.71 13.19
C ILE A 396 11.67 19.38 14.57
N ARG A 397 10.65 20.20 14.86
CA ARG A 397 10.51 20.88 16.15
C ARG A 397 10.38 19.88 17.30
N TYR A 398 9.50 18.89 17.15
CA TYR A 398 9.34 17.81 18.10
C TYR A 398 10.66 17.08 18.42
N TYR A 399 11.41 16.67 17.39
CA TYR A 399 12.67 15.96 17.59
C TYR A 399 13.84 16.85 18.04
N THR A 400 13.74 18.16 17.81
CA THR A 400 14.66 19.14 18.41
C THR A 400 14.42 19.24 19.91
N ASP A 401 13.16 19.31 20.33
CA ASP A 401 12.76 19.37 21.73
C ASP A 401 13.13 18.08 22.50
N GLU A 402 13.09 16.93 21.83
CA GLU A 402 13.57 15.65 22.39
C GLU A 402 15.11 15.50 22.36
N GLY A 403 15.85 16.44 21.77
CA GLY A 403 17.31 16.37 21.65
C GLY A 403 17.84 15.36 20.62
N LEU A 404 16.96 14.85 19.74
CA LEU A 404 17.32 13.96 18.64
C LEU A 404 17.92 14.72 17.46
N ILE A 405 17.51 15.98 17.24
CA ILE A 405 18.10 16.88 16.24
C ILE A 405 18.89 17.98 16.96
N ASP A 406 20.17 18.12 16.61
CA ASP A 406 21.02 19.17 17.14
C ASP A 406 20.86 20.47 16.33
N GLN A 407 20.90 21.63 16.99
CA GLN A 407 20.74 22.94 16.32
C GLN A 407 21.80 23.18 15.23
N SER A 408 23.00 22.60 15.37
CA SER A 408 24.07 22.68 14.36
C SER A 408 23.69 22.04 13.01
N THR A 409 22.75 21.09 13.03
CA THR A 409 22.25 20.41 11.82
C THR A 409 21.56 21.40 10.88
N PHE A 410 20.98 22.48 11.41
CA PHE A 410 20.27 23.48 10.62
C PHE A 410 21.17 24.50 9.91
N SER A 411 22.50 24.36 10.00
CA SER A 411 23.47 25.28 9.36
C SER A 411 23.29 25.48 7.85
N HIS A 412 22.59 24.57 7.18
CA HIS A 412 22.31 24.65 5.74
C HIS A 412 20.89 25.14 5.41
N PHE A 413 20.04 25.34 6.42
CA PHE A 413 18.69 25.86 6.22
C PHE A 413 18.72 27.37 5.99
N PRO A 414 17.90 27.89 5.07
CA PRO A 414 17.79 29.32 4.85
C PRO A 414 17.09 29.98 6.06
N THR A 415 17.38 31.27 6.26
CA THR A 415 16.90 32.05 7.41
C THR A 415 15.38 32.01 7.57
N GLU A 416 14.64 32.06 6.47
CA GLU A 416 13.18 31.99 6.48
C GLU A 416 12.65 30.65 6.99
N LEU A 417 13.29 29.52 6.67
CA LEU A 417 12.90 28.20 7.20
C LEU A 417 13.24 28.09 8.69
N LEU A 418 14.45 28.54 9.08
CA LEU A 418 14.88 28.58 10.48
C LEU A 418 13.91 29.40 11.34
N SER A 419 13.53 30.58 10.86
CA SER A 419 12.58 31.46 11.54
C SER A 419 11.25 30.77 11.83
N VAL A 420 10.78 29.91 10.91
CA VAL A 420 9.52 29.17 11.12
C VAL A 420 9.72 28.01 12.09
N ILE A 421 10.84 27.27 12.00
CA ILE A 421 11.16 26.19 12.94
C ILE A 421 11.25 26.70 14.38
N HIS A 422 11.85 27.87 14.59
CA HIS A 422 12.01 28.47 15.93
C HIS A 422 10.82 29.31 16.40
N SER A 423 9.77 29.49 15.57
CA SER A 423 8.57 30.23 15.98
C SER A 423 7.62 29.37 16.82
N ASP A 424 6.64 30.00 17.46
CA ASP A 424 5.58 29.28 18.19
C ASP A 424 4.57 28.61 17.24
N ASN A 425 3.78 27.68 17.78
CA ASN A 425 2.81 26.92 16.97
C ASN A 425 1.76 27.80 16.30
N GLU A 426 1.31 28.86 16.99
CA GLU A 426 0.26 29.75 16.49
C GLU A 426 0.75 30.51 15.25
N HIS A 427 2.00 30.95 15.27
CA HIS A 427 2.64 31.60 14.14
C HIS A 427 2.78 30.66 12.92
N VAL A 428 3.24 29.41 13.12
CA VAL A 428 3.34 28.43 12.03
C VAL A 428 1.96 28.14 11.42
N ILE A 429 0.92 27.97 12.25
CA ILE A 429 -0.46 27.77 11.81
C ILE A 429 -0.97 29.00 11.05
N SER A 430 -0.66 30.20 11.53
CA SER A 430 -1.01 31.46 10.86
C SER A 430 -0.38 31.53 9.47
N LEU A 431 0.93 31.26 9.35
CA LEU A 431 1.62 31.25 8.06
C LEU A 431 1.02 30.22 7.09
N TYR A 432 0.70 29.03 7.58
CA TYR A 432 0.01 28.00 6.80
C TYR A 432 -1.33 28.55 6.26
N SER A 433 -2.15 29.13 7.14
CA SER A 433 -3.48 29.63 6.77
C SER A 433 -3.47 30.83 5.82
N GLN A 434 -2.37 31.61 5.82
CA GLN A 434 -2.20 32.79 4.97
C GLN A 434 -1.67 32.46 3.57
N SER A 435 -1.09 31.27 3.38
CA SER A 435 -0.59 30.84 2.07
C SER A 435 -1.76 30.58 1.12
N MET A 436 -1.63 31.10 -0.11
CA MET A 436 -2.57 30.80 -1.20
C MET A 436 -2.20 29.52 -1.95
N TYR A 437 -1.11 28.85 -1.59
CA TYR A 437 -0.69 27.60 -2.21
C TYR A 437 -1.66 26.47 -1.83
N SER A 438 -2.23 25.84 -2.86
CA SER A 438 -3.16 24.71 -2.73
C SER A 438 -2.80 23.57 -3.67
N ILE A 439 -3.60 22.49 -3.60
CA ILE A 439 -3.50 21.39 -4.55
C ILE A 439 -3.69 21.84 -6.01
N ILE A 440 -4.43 22.93 -6.28
CA ILE A 440 -4.62 23.47 -7.63
C ILE A 440 -3.29 24.03 -8.16
N GLN A 441 -2.59 24.82 -7.34
CA GLN A 441 -1.28 25.36 -7.69
C GLN A 441 -0.26 24.24 -7.92
N GLN A 442 -0.27 23.20 -7.06
CA GLN A 442 0.58 22.03 -7.21
C GLN A 442 0.37 21.32 -8.58
N TYR A 443 -0.87 21.26 -9.09
CA TYR A 443 -1.15 20.68 -10.41
C TYR A 443 -0.81 21.62 -11.58
N ALA A 444 -0.91 22.93 -11.37
CA ALA A 444 -0.49 23.92 -12.36
C ALA A 444 1.04 23.88 -12.58
N GLU A 445 1.80 23.62 -11.52
CA GLU A 445 3.26 23.50 -11.55
C GLU A 445 3.75 22.16 -12.14
N ASP A 446 2.94 21.11 -12.12
CA ASP A 446 3.30 19.83 -12.74
C ASP A 446 3.07 19.87 -14.26
N SER A 447 4.17 20.01 -15.00
CA SER A 447 4.17 20.01 -16.46
C SER A 447 3.61 18.72 -17.07
N ASN A 448 3.60 17.61 -16.32
CA ASN A 448 3.09 16.32 -16.79
C ASN A 448 1.58 16.14 -16.56
N CYS A 449 0.92 17.03 -15.81
CA CYS A 449 -0.52 16.93 -15.59
C CYS A 449 -1.29 17.07 -16.91
N THR A 450 -2.05 16.02 -17.23
CA THR A 450 -2.92 15.90 -18.41
C THR A 450 -4.28 16.55 -18.16
N LYS A 451 -5.10 16.67 -19.21
CA LYS A 451 -6.48 17.17 -19.09
C LYS A 451 -7.30 16.29 -18.14
N ASP A 452 -7.13 14.98 -18.24
CA ASP A 452 -7.82 14.00 -17.40
C ASP A 452 -7.43 14.14 -15.92
N ASP A 453 -6.15 14.43 -15.62
CA ASP A 453 -5.70 14.64 -14.23
C ASP A 453 -6.39 15.84 -13.58
N TRP A 454 -6.62 16.91 -14.36
CA TRP A 454 -7.35 18.09 -13.92
C TRP A 454 -8.84 17.81 -13.72
N VAL A 455 -9.47 17.05 -14.63
CA VAL A 455 -10.86 16.61 -14.48
C VAL A 455 -11.01 15.78 -13.20
N ASP A 456 -10.08 14.84 -12.95
CA ASP A 456 -10.06 14.03 -11.74
C ASP A 456 -9.86 14.90 -10.48
N LEU A 457 -8.98 15.91 -10.52
CA LEU A 457 -8.79 16.86 -9.42
C LEU A 457 -10.06 17.64 -9.11
N PHE A 458 -10.71 18.24 -10.11
CA PHE A 458 -11.95 18.98 -9.90
C PHE A 458 -13.05 18.10 -9.35
N LYS A 459 -13.11 16.83 -9.76
CA LYS A 459 -14.03 15.86 -9.15
C LYS A 459 -13.72 15.62 -7.67
N LEU A 460 -12.45 15.47 -7.31
CA LEU A 460 -12.06 15.30 -5.91
C LEU A 460 -12.35 16.56 -5.06
N ILE A 461 -12.20 17.75 -5.62
CA ILE A 461 -12.57 19.02 -4.98
C ILE A 461 -14.09 19.07 -4.72
N GLU A 462 -14.91 18.73 -5.71
CA GLU A 462 -16.38 18.63 -5.56
C GLU A 462 -16.77 17.65 -4.44
N LEU A 463 -16.05 16.53 -4.35
CA LEU A 463 -16.24 15.50 -3.32
C LEU A 463 -15.62 15.87 -1.94
N LYS A 464 -15.17 17.11 -1.74
CA LYS A 464 -14.53 17.64 -0.51
C LYS A 464 -13.24 16.93 -0.09
N HIS A 465 -12.52 16.31 -1.02
CA HIS A 465 -11.20 15.76 -0.72
C HIS A 465 -10.19 16.86 -0.40
N PHE A 466 -10.36 18.06 -0.96
CA PHE A 466 -9.44 19.19 -0.75
C PHE A 466 -10.19 20.44 -0.29
N CYS A 467 -9.56 21.21 0.59
CA CYS A 467 -10.06 22.52 1.01
C CYS A 467 -9.43 23.59 0.12
N VAL A 468 -10.22 24.11 -0.82
CA VAL A 468 -9.82 25.20 -1.72
C VAL A 468 -10.84 26.32 -1.66
N THR A 469 -10.39 27.57 -1.85
CA THR A 469 -11.24 28.75 -1.91
C THR A 469 -11.81 28.96 -3.32
N ASP A 470 -12.87 29.77 -3.44
CA ASP A 470 -13.45 30.13 -4.74
C ASP A 470 -12.44 30.85 -5.64
N GLU A 471 -11.55 31.66 -5.04
CA GLU A 471 -10.45 32.31 -5.76
C GLU A 471 -9.46 31.28 -6.34
N GLN A 472 -9.08 30.26 -5.57
CA GLN A 472 -8.19 29.20 -6.05
C GLN A 472 -8.87 28.36 -7.14
N ILE A 473 -10.18 28.11 -7.03
CA ILE A 473 -10.96 27.44 -8.07
C ILE A 473 -10.95 28.27 -9.36
N ALA A 474 -11.19 29.58 -9.27
CA ALA A 474 -11.18 30.48 -10.42
C ALA A 474 -9.81 30.50 -11.12
N GLN A 475 -8.71 30.56 -10.36
CA GLN A 475 -7.34 30.46 -10.89
C GLN A 475 -7.10 29.11 -11.59
N GLY A 476 -7.57 28.00 -11.00
CA GLY A 476 -7.48 26.67 -11.60
C GLY A 476 -8.25 26.56 -12.91
N LEU A 477 -9.46 27.10 -12.98
CA LEU A 477 -10.28 27.14 -14.19
C LEU A 477 -9.64 28.02 -15.28
N GLU A 478 -9.11 29.19 -14.92
CA GLU A 478 -8.38 30.05 -15.85
C GLU A 478 -7.19 29.31 -16.45
N PHE A 479 -6.34 28.70 -15.62
CA PHE A 479 -5.21 27.90 -16.08
C PHE A 479 -5.65 26.76 -17.00
N PHE A 480 -6.68 26.00 -16.59
CA PHE A 480 -7.22 24.88 -17.37
C PHE A 480 -7.73 25.35 -18.75
N ASN A 481 -8.51 26.44 -18.78
CA ASN A 481 -9.05 27.02 -20.00
C ASN A 481 -7.96 27.49 -20.96
N VAL A 482 -6.94 28.17 -20.44
CA VAL A 482 -5.79 28.61 -21.22
C VAL A 482 -5.01 27.40 -21.76
N LYS A 483 -4.73 26.41 -20.92
CA LYS A 483 -3.93 25.23 -21.28
C LYS A 483 -4.62 24.34 -22.32
N TYR A 484 -5.95 24.20 -22.26
CA TYR A 484 -6.71 23.25 -23.09
C TYR A 484 -7.67 23.91 -24.09
N GLY A 485 -7.66 25.24 -24.21
CA GLY A 485 -8.47 25.98 -25.19
C GLY A 485 -9.98 25.89 -24.92
N THR A 486 -10.38 25.91 -23.64
CA THR A 486 -11.79 25.84 -23.21
C THR A 486 -12.27 27.16 -22.61
N GLN A 487 -13.56 27.27 -22.26
CA GLN A 487 -14.17 28.48 -21.69
C GLN A 487 -15.14 28.15 -20.56
N TYR A 488 -14.74 27.24 -19.66
CA TYR A 488 -15.55 26.87 -18.51
C TYR A 488 -15.50 27.96 -17.43
N THR A 489 -16.65 28.20 -16.80
CA THR A 489 -16.82 29.16 -15.70
C THR A 489 -16.96 28.49 -14.34
N GLU A 490 -17.39 27.23 -14.33
CA GLU A 490 -17.63 26.44 -13.13
C GLU A 490 -16.99 25.05 -13.25
N ILE A 491 -16.53 24.47 -12.13
CA ILE A 491 -15.92 23.12 -12.13
C ILE A 491 -16.90 22.04 -12.60
N HIS A 492 -18.21 22.24 -12.37
CA HIS A 492 -19.23 21.28 -12.75
C HIS A 492 -19.28 21.09 -14.28
N GLU A 493 -18.93 22.12 -15.07
CA GLU A 493 -18.92 22.06 -16.53
C GLU A 493 -17.75 21.21 -17.04
N VAL A 494 -16.65 21.19 -16.28
CA VAL A 494 -15.46 20.38 -16.60
C VAL A 494 -15.72 18.90 -16.32
N ILE A 495 -16.44 18.59 -15.24
CA ILE A 495 -16.65 17.21 -14.77
C ILE A 495 -17.97 16.58 -15.24
N GLN A 496 -18.81 17.30 -15.99
CA GLN A 496 -20.14 16.84 -16.40
C GLN A 496 -20.10 15.48 -17.13
N ASP A 497 -19.10 15.26 -17.96
CA ASP A 497 -18.92 14.04 -18.78
C ASP A 497 -17.84 13.10 -18.22
N ILE A 498 -17.52 13.19 -16.93
CA ILE A 498 -16.48 12.34 -16.34
C ILE A 498 -16.86 10.86 -16.40
N ASP A 499 -16.04 10.06 -17.09
CA ASP A 499 -16.14 8.61 -17.03
C ASP A 499 -15.50 8.08 -15.74
N ILE A 500 -16.34 7.89 -14.71
CA ILE A 500 -15.94 7.35 -13.41
C ILE A 500 -15.20 6.01 -13.52
N LYS A 501 -15.55 5.16 -14.51
CA LYS A 501 -14.88 3.86 -14.70
C LYS A 501 -13.45 4.02 -15.18
N SER A 502 -13.15 5.10 -15.89
CA SER A 502 -11.80 5.46 -16.35
C SER A 502 -11.03 6.30 -15.32
N ALA A 503 -11.73 7.11 -14.51
CA ALA A 503 -11.12 7.90 -13.44
C ALA A 503 -10.43 7.04 -12.37
N ILE A 504 -11.08 5.97 -11.89
CA ILE A 504 -10.52 5.11 -10.83
C ILE A 504 -9.15 4.52 -11.23
N PRO A 505 -8.98 3.88 -12.40
CA PRO A 505 -7.66 3.43 -12.85
C PRO A 505 -6.60 4.54 -12.89
N ARG A 506 -6.94 5.75 -13.35
CA ARG A 506 -6.00 6.89 -13.38
C ARG A 506 -5.59 7.32 -11.97
N LEU A 507 -6.56 7.42 -11.05
CA LEU A 507 -6.29 7.72 -9.64
C LEU A 507 -5.39 6.66 -8.98
N ILE A 508 -5.60 5.38 -9.29
CA ILE A 508 -4.71 4.29 -8.85
C ILE A 508 -3.31 4.48 -9.43
N GLU A 509 -3.17 4.79 -10.71
CA GLU A 509 -1.85 4.98 -11.34
C GLU A 509 -1.05 6.12 -10.73
N ARG A 510 -1.73 7.20 -10.34
CA ARG A 510 -1.11 8.32 -9.62
C ARG A 510 -0.70 7.94 -8.20
N MET A 511 -1.51 7.13 -7.53
CA MET A 511 -1.20 6.59 -6.21
C MET A 511 -0.02 5.60 -6.24
N THR A 512 0.09 4.81 -7.31
CA THR A 512 1.17 3.83 -7.51
C THR A 512 2.25 4.34 -8.46
N PHE A 513 2.48 5.65 -8.50
CA PHE A 513 3.37 6.27 -9.47
C PHE A 513 4.78 5.66 -9.43
N GLN A 514 5.29 5.19 -10.58
CA GLN A 514 6.67 4.71 -10.70
C GLN A 514 7.60 5.88 -11.03
N GLN A 515 8.72 6.00 -10.32
CA GLN A 515 9.68 7.08 -10.56
C GLN A 515 10.13 7.14 -12.04
N PRO A 516 10.28 8.35 -12.63
CA PRO A 516 10.68 8.51 -14.03
C PRO A 516 12.04 7.90 -14.36
N ARG A 517 12.97 7.87 -13.38
CA ARG A 517 14.31 7.30 -13.53
C ARG A 517 14.29 5.82 -13.90
N VAL A 518 13.28 5.07 -13.43
CA VAL A 518 13.07 3.66 -13.79
C VAL A 518 12.57 3.55 -15.24
N SER A 519 11.59 4.38 -15.61
CA SER A 519 11.02 4.41 -16.97
C SER A 519 12.05 4.76 -18.06
N ALA A 520 13.11 5.50 -17.73
CA ALA A 520 14.20 5.82 -18.66
C ALA A 520 15.10 4.61 -18.98
N ARG A 521 15.30 3.68 -18.02
CA ARG A 521 16.08 2.44 -18.22
C ARG A 521 15.39 1.47 -19.18
N GLY A 522 14.06 1.38 -19.13
CA GLY A 522 13.29 0.51 -20.03
C GLY A 522 13.33 0.93 -21.51
N ARG A 523 13.75 2.17 -21.83
CA ARG A 523 13.89 2.65 -23.21
C ARG A 523 15.28 2.42 -23.81
N SER A 524 16.29 2.09 -23.01
CA SER A 524 17.67 1.90 -23.50
C SER A 524 17.99 0.49 -24.01
N THR A 525 17.06 -0.46 -23.93
CA THR A 525 17.29 -1.87 -24.30
C THR A 525 16.57 -2.33 -25.57
N SER A 526 15.89 -1.44 -26.31
CA SER A 526 15.13 -1.80 -27.52
C SER A 526 15.70 -1.26 -28.84
N SER A 527 16.93 -0.76 -28.84
CA SER A 527 17.62 -0.31 -30.07
C SER A 527 19.02 -0.92 -30.19
N SER A 528 19.10 -2.25 -30.26
CA SER A 528 20.24 -2.95 -30.84
C SER A 528 19.85 -4.40 -31.08
N GLY A 529 19.38 -4.66 -32.30
CA GLY A 529 19.06 -5.98 -32.84
C GLY A 529 18.88 -5.86 -34.34
#